data_AF-A0A3D4ZS49-F1
#
_entry.id   AF-A0A3D4ZS49-F1
#
_cell.length_a   1.000
_cell.length_b   1.000
_cell.length_c   1.000
_cell.angle_alpha   90.00
_cell.angle_beta   90.00
_cell.angle_gamma   90.00
#
_symmetry.space_group_name_H-M   'P 1'
#
loop_
_entity.id
_entity.type
_entity.pdbx_description
1 polymer ?
#
loop_
_entity_poly.entity_id
_entity_poly.type
_entity_poly.pdbx_seq_one_letter_code
_entity_poly.pdbx_strand_id
1 'polypeptide(L)'
;MYGIAVTCGRGKGQLRLSNRYVCLAGPNLTLVGNQPPAYLAPNAGVADIALRVAGQGPGEHLQVTLTAPDGAVAFSGNSLEGEDHMTLDLRAELAQERAPWVLELTAVVEDISVDLHGCEPRLATHPGRLLVPAD
;
A
#
# COMPACT_ATOMS: atom_id res chain seq x y z
N MET A 1 -6.95 8.34 -9.24
CA MET A 1 -8.18 7.52 -9.23
C MET A 1 -7.80 6.22 -8.56
N TYR A 2 -8.47 5.83 -7.48
CA TYR A 2 -8.23 4.53 -6.83
C TYR A 2 -9.24 3.53 -7.35
N GLY A 3 -8.77 2.33 -7.72
CA GLY A 3 -9.60 1.21 -8.08
C GLY A 3 -9.60 0.21 -6.94
N ILE A 4 -10.76 0.01 -6.30
CA ILE A 4 -10.93 -1.00 -5.26
C ILE A 4 -11.60 -2.21 -5.91
N ALA A 5 -11.10 -3.42 -5.64
CA ALA A 5 -11.83 -4.63 -5.96
C ALA A 5 -12.90 -4.83 -4.88
N VAL A 6 -14.18 -4.83 -5.28
CA VAL A 6 -15.26 -5.26 -4.39
C VAL A 6 -15.64 -6.68 -4.81
N THR A 7 -15.43 -7.64 -3.93
CA THR A 7 -15.81 -9.03 -4.17
C THR A 7 -17.33 -9.15 -4.05
N CYS A 8 -18.02 -9.18 -5.19
CA CYS A 8 -19.47 -9.33 -5.28
C CYS A 8 -19.81 -10.79 -5.61
N GLY A 9 -19.67 -11.71 -4.65
CA GLY A 9 -19.93 -13.13 -4.88
C GLY A 9 -18.95 -13.75 -5.89
N ARG A 10 -19.45 -14.20 -7.06
CA ARG A 10 -18.62 -14.82 -8.13
C ARG A 10 -18.03 -13.83 -9.13
N GLY A 11 -18.28 -12.53 -8.98
CA GLY A 11 -17.79 -11.49 -9.89
C GLY A 11 -16.77 -10.57 -9.22
N LYS A 12 -15.74 -10.16 -9.98
CA LYS A 12 -14.87 -9.03 -9.62
C LYS A 12 -15.53 -7.76 -10.12
N GLY A 13 -15.89 -6.86 -9.21
CA GLY A 13 -16.38 -5.52 -9.53
C GLY A 13 -15.33 -4.48 -9.16
N GLN A 14 -15.14 -3.46 -10.00
CA GLN A 14 -14.26 -2.34 -9.67
C GLN A 14 -15.10 -1.15 -9.16
N LEU A 15 -14.83 -0.69 -7.95
CA LEU A 15 -15.29 0.62 -7.49
C LEU A 15 -14.23 1.66 -7.84
N ARG A 16 -14.56 2.57 -8.75
CA ARG A 16 -13.71 3.71 -9.10
C ARG A 16 -14.14 4.93 -8.31
N LEU A 17 -13.25 5.44 -7.47
CA LEU A 17 -13.49 6.67 -6.73
C LEU A 17 -12.81 7.84 -7.45
N SER A 18 -13.62 8.82 -7.87
CA SER A 18 -13.17 10.04 -8.54
C SER A 18 -12.89 11.20 -7.57
N ASN A 19 -13.17 11.02 -6.27
CA ASN A 19 -12.84 12.01 -5.25
C ASN A 19 -11.31 12.08 -5.07
N ARG A 20 -10.78 13.31 -4.92
CA ARG A 20 -9.35 13.56 -4.74
C ARG A 20 -8.82 13.08 -3.39
N TYR A 21 -9.68 12.91 -2.40
CA TYR A 21 -9.31 12.65 -1.00
C TYR A 21 -10.04 11.43 -0.43
N VAL A 22 -9.56 10.24 -0.77
CA VAL A 22 -10.09 8.96 -0.27
C VAL A 22 -9.17 8.40 0.80
N CYS A 23 -9.74 7.67 1.75
CA CYS A 23 -9.00 6.84 2.69
C CYS A 23 -9.62 5.45 2.66
N LEU A 24 -8.80 4.43 2.45
CA LEU A 24 -9.17 3.03 2.59
C LEU A 24 -8.71 2.58 3.95
N ALA A 25 -9.58 1.94 4.73
CA ALA A 25 -9.25 1.47 6.07
C ALA A 25 -9.54 -0.02 6.19
N GLY A 26 -8.59 -0.74 6.78
CA GLY A 26 -8.60 -2.19 6.94
C GLY A 26 -7.16 -2.71 7.00
N PRO A 27 -6.90 -3.78 7.77
CA PRO A 27 -5.56 -4.39 7.83
C PRO A 27 -5.18 -5.07 6.50
N ASN A 28 -6.17 -5.53 5.73
CA ASN A 28 -5.99 -6.20 4.45
C ASN A 28 -6.83 -5.46 3.40
N LEU A 29 -6.22 -5.08 2.28
CA LEU A 29 -6.86 -4.31 1.22
C LEU A 29 -6.65 -4.98 -0.14
N THR A 30 -7.71 -5.00 -0.97
CA THR A 30 -7.64 -5.47 -2.36
C THR A 30 -7.89 -4.33 -3.34
N LEU A 31 -6.90 -4.05 -4.18
CA LEU A 31 -6.87 -2.93 -5.13
C LEU A 31 -6.77 -3.47 -6.56
N VAL A 32 -7.09 -2.65 -7.56
CA VAL A 32 -7.10 -3.05 -8.97
C VAL A 32 -6.23 -2.15 -9.83
N GLY A 33 -5.29 -2.76 -10.55
CA GLY A 33 -4.37 -2.12 -11.49
C GLY A 33 -3.36 -1.21 -10.82
N ASN A 34 -2.71 -0.34 -11.60
CA ASN A 34 -1.81 0.69 -11.07
C ASN A 34 -2.55 1.62 -10.10
N GLN A 35 -1.97 1.81 -8.93
CA GLN A 35 -2.49 2.75 -7.95
C GLN A 35 -1.75 4.08 -8.08
N PRO A 36 -2.46 5.22 -7.95
CA PRO A 36 -1.78 6.46 -7.61
C PRO A 36 -1.07 6.31 -6.25
N PRO A 37 -0.06 7.15 -5.95
CA PRO A 37 0.65 7.09 -4.67
C PRO A 37 -0.32 7.14 -3.49
N ALA A 38 -0.12 6.24 -2.54
CA ALA A 38 -0.87 6.15 -1.30
C ALA A 38 0.02 6.55 -0.12
N TYR A 39 -0.60 7.08 0.91
CA TYR A 39 0.06 7.51 2.14
C TYR A 39 -0.35 6.61 3.29
N LEU A 40 0.62 6.25 4.14
CA LEU A 40 0.42 5.48 5.38
C LEU A 40 1.20 6.11 6.52
N ALA A 41 0.78 5.87 7.76
CA ALA A 41 1.46 6.37 8.96
C ALA A 41 1.88 5.20 9.86
N PRO A 42 3.10 5.21 10.41
CA PRO A 42 3.50 4.24 11.44
C PRO A 42 2.59 4.31 12.67
N ASN A 43 2.44 3.19 13.38
CA ASN A 43 1.86 3.22 14.72
C ASN A 43 2.83 3.90 15.69
N ALA A 44 2.30 4.48 16.78
CA ALA A 44 3.17 5.04 17.81
C ALA A 44 4.01 3.92 18.46
N GLY A 45 5.32 4.17 18.63
CA GLY A 45 6.23 3.29 19.35
C GLY A 45 6.68 2.01 18.61
N VAL A 46 6.38 1.87 17.31
CA VAL A 46 6.92 0.76 16.51
C VAL A 46 8.35 1.07 16.03
N ALA A 47 9.16 0.02 15.81
CA ALA A 47 10.53 0.15 15.31
C ALA A 47 10.62 0.07 13.78
N ASP A 48 9.65 -0.58 13.14
CA ASP A 48 9.62 -0.79 11.71
C ASP A 48 8.18 -0.86 11.16
N ILE A 49 8.05 -0.57 9.87
CA ILE A 49 6.87 -0.87 9.06
C ILE A 49 7.17 -2.14 8.26
N ALA A 50 6.22 -3.06 8.23
CA ALA A 50 6.27 -4.23 7.38
C ALA A 50 4.99 -4.34 6.56
N LEU A 51 5.12 -4.51 5.25
CA LEU A 51 3.99 -4.78 4.36
C LEU A 51 4.23 -6.09 3.62
N ARG A 52 3.16 -6.85 3.42
CA ARG A 52 3.13 -7.92 2.43
C ARG A 52 2.29 -7.45 1.27
N VAL A 53 2.84 -7.49 0.07
CA VAL A 53 2.15 -7.04 -1.14
C VAL A 53 2.19 -8.15 -2.17
N ALA A 54 1.04 -8.50 -2.73
CA ALA A 54 0.93 -9.58 -3.70
C ALA A 54 0.15 -9.16 -4.95
N GLY A 55 0.67 -9.50 -6.14
CA GLY A 55 -0.10 -9.53 -7.38
C GLY A 55 -0.82 -10.88 -7.54
N GLN A 56 -2.00 -10.91 -8.18
CA GLN A 56 -2.77 -12.16 -8.35
C GLN A 56 -2.91 -12.66 -9.79
N GLY A 57 -2.26 -12.02 -10.77
CA GLY A 57 -2.30 -12.41 -12.17
C GLY A 57 -1.06 -13.24 -12.59
N PRO A 58 -1.22 -14.45 -13.18
CA PRO A 58 -0.10 -15.21 -13.72
C PRO A 58 0.66 -14.41 -14.80
N GLY A 59 1.98 -14.26 -14.64
CA GLY A 59 2.83 -13.50 -15.57
C GLY A 59 2.77 -11.98 -15.41
N GLU A 60 2.02 -11.48 -14.43
CA GLU A 60 2.04 -10.08 -14.03
C GLU A 60 3.16 -9.83 -13.02
N HIS A 61 3.66 -8.60 -12.98
CA HIS A 61 4.64 -8.20 -11.98
C HIS A 61 4.22 -6.89 -11.33
N LEU A 62 4.40 -6.81 -10.02
CA LEU A 62 4.12 -5.62 -9.24
C LEU A 62 5.44 -4.95 -8.89
N GLN A 63 5.57 -3.69 -9.27
CA GLN A 63 6.64 -2.83 -8.79
C GLN A 63 6.16 -2.08 -7.55
N VAL A 64 6.92 -2.20 -6.46
CA VAL A 64 6.64 -1.51 -5.20
C VAL A 64 7.79 -0.56 -4.87
N THR A 65 7.44 0.65 -4.47
CA THR A 65 8.37 1.61 -3.87
C THR A 65 7.75 2.15 -2.58
N LEU A 66 8.54 2.14 -1.51
CA LEU A 66 8.20 2.75 -0.23
C LEU A 66 9.20 3.87 0.06
N THR A 67 8.68 5.07 0.22
CA THR A 67 9.47 6.28 0.43
C THR A 67 9.19 6.84 1.81
N ALA A 68 10.27 7.12 2.54
CA ALA A 68 10.25 7.71 3.87
C ALA A 68 9.83 9.19 3.82
N PRO A 69 9.45 9.80 4.96
CA PRO A 69 8.97 11.17 5.02
C PRO A 69 9.97 12.23 4.54
N ASP A 70 11.28 11.94 4.59
CA ASP A 70 12.36 12.78 4.09
C ASP A 70 12.59 12.67 2.58
N GLY A 71 11.83 11.80 1.90
CA GLY A 71 11.94 11.51 0.47
C GLY A 71 12.94 10.41 0.13
N ALA A 72 13.62 9.81 1.12
CA ALA A 72 14.52 8.68 0.87
C ALA A 72 13.71 7.41 0.53
N VAL A 73 14.15 6.68 -0.49
CA VAL A 73 13.57 5.37 -0.82
C VAL A 73 14.03 4.37 0.23
N ALA A 74 13.10 3.90 1.05
CA ALA A 74 13.35 2.90 2.08
C ALA A 74 13.25 1.47 1.53
N PHE A 75 12.42 1.27 0.51
CA PHE A 75 12.30 -0.01 -0.20
C PHE A 75 11.96 0.23 -1.67
N SER A 76 12.53 -0.58 -2.56
CA SER A 76 12.13 -0.68 -3.96
C SER A 76 12.36 -2.10 -4.45
N GLY A 77 11.32 -2.75 -4.98
CA GLY A 77 11.39 -4.15 -5.37
C GLY A 77 10.28 -4.56 -6.32
N ASN A 78 10.45 -5.73 -6.94
CA ASN A 78 9.55 -6.26 -7.95
C ASN A 78 9.07 -7.67 -7.58
N SER A 79 7.78 -7.97 -7.72
CA SER A 79 7.22 -9.27 -7.29
C SER A 79 7.84 -10.49 -7.97
N LEU A 80 8.45 -10.33 -9.14
CA LEU A 80 9.22 -11.39 -9.80
C LEU A 80 10.47 -11.80 -9.01
N GLU A 81 10.96 -10.94 -8.12
CA GLU A 81 12.12 -11.20 -7.25
C GLU A 81 11.72 -12.02 -6.01
N GLY A 82 10.43 -12.14 -5.72
CA GLY A 82 9.89 -12.98 -4.65
C GLY A 82 9.97 -14.46 -4.96
N GLU A 83 10.02 -15.29 -3.92
CA GLU A 83 10.16 -16.77 -4.05
C GLU A 83 9.01 -17.41 -4.85
N ASP A 84 7.80 -16.87 -4.73
CA ASP A 84 6.60 -17.33 -5.43
C ASP A 84 6.31 -16.52 -6.71
N HIS A 85 7.20 -15.58 -7.07
CA HIS A 85 7.07 -14.62 -8.17
C HIS A 85 5.80 -13.75 -8.13
N MET A 86 5.12 -13.69 -6.98
CA MET A 86 3.86 -12.95 -6.84
C MET A 86 3.85 -12.05 -5.60
N THR A 87 4.62 -12.37 -4.58
CA THR A 87 4.64 -11.71 -3.28
C THR A 87 5.94 -10.93 -3.06
N LEU A 88 5.82 -9.75 -2.47
CA LEU A 88 6.92 -9.01 -1.85
C LEU A 88 6.64 -8.80 -0.37
N ASP A 89 7.56 -9.23 0.47
CA ASP A 89 7.64 -8.81 1.87
C ASP A 89 8.63 -7.65 1.96
N LEU A 90 8.15 -6.49 2.40
CA LEU A 90 8.96 -5.27 2.50
C LEU A 90 8.96 -4.74 3.92
N ARG A 91 10.14 -4.33 4.37
CA ARG A 91 10.40 -3.86 5.73
C ARG A 91 11.25 -2.59 5.68
N ALA A 92 10.87 -1.59 6.46
CA ALA A 92 11.61 -0.35 6.60
C ALA A 92 11.75 0.04 8.07
N GLU A 93 12.97 0.30 8.50
CA GLU A 93 13.27 0.83 9.84
C GLU A 93 12.82 2.28 9.96
N LEU A 94 12.27 2.63 11.12
CA LEU A 94 11.78 3.99 11.39
C LEU A 94 12.93 4.87 11.89
N ALA A 95 13.27 5.89 11.11
CA ALA A 95 14.35 6.82 11.46
C ALA A 95 13.93 7.87 12.51
N GLN A 96 12.70 8.44 12.44
CA GLN A 96 12.12 9.43 13.39
C GLN A 96 10.57 9.45 13.34
N GLU A 97 9.94 10.38 14.09
CA GLU A 97 8.51 10.56 14.43
C GLU A 97 7.45 10.19 13.37
N ARG A 98 6.22 9.96 13.86
CA ARG A 98 5.02 9.56 13.11
C ARG A 98 4.65 10.57 12.01
N ALA A 99 5.23 10.37 10.84
CA ALA A 99 5.02 11.17 9.64
C ALA A 99 4.49 10.31 8.48
N PRO A 100 3.90 10.93 7.43
CA PRO A 100 3.40 10.21 6.25
C PRO A 100 4.52 9.54 5.46
N TRP A 101 4.39 8.24 5.21
CA TRP A 101 5.18 7.48 4.25
C TRP A 101 4.41 7.35 2.94
N VAL A 102 5.12 7.22 1.82
CA VAL A 102 4.51 7.09 0.49
C VAL A 102 4.71 5.67 -0.04
N LEU A 103 3.62 5.02 -0.41
CA LEU A 103 3.58 3.70 -1.05
C LEU A 103 3.13 3.86 -2.51
N GLU A 104 3.99 3.43 -3.43
CA GLU A 104 3.71 3.40 -4.86
C GLU A 104 3.59 1.94 -5.33
N LEU A 105 2.49 1.64 -6.03
CA LEU A 105 2.16 0.31 -6.52
C LEU A 105 1.86 0.40 -8.02
N THR A 106 2.80 -0.07 -8.85
CA THR A 106 2.75 0.10 -10.30
C THR A 106 3.08 -1.20 -11.05
N ALA A 107 2.94 -1.18 -12.38
CA ALA A 107 3.11 -2.31 -13.28
C ALA A 107 2.10 -3.48 -13.12
N VAL A 108 1.02 -3.30 -12.35
CA VAL A 108 -0.01 -4.34 -12.14
C VAL A 108 -1.20 -4.17 -13.07
N VAL A 109 -1.74 -5.30 -13.52
CA VAL A 109 -2.89 -5.35 -14.44
C VAL A 109 -4.18 -5.71 -13.69
N GLU A 110 -4.19 -6.75 -12.85
CA GLU A 110 -5.39 -7.19 -12.12
C GLU A 110 -5.43 -6.75 -10.65
N ASP A 111 -5.28 -7.68 -9.70
CA ASP A 111 -5.53 -7.44 -8.29
C ASP A 111 -4.24 -7.36 -7.48
N ILE A 112 -4.22 -6.41 -6.55
CA ILE A 112 -3.17 -6.22 -5.57
C ILE A 112 -3.76 -6.49 -4.20
N SER A 113 -3.13 -7.38 -3.43
CA SER A 113 -3.41 -7.53 -2.00
C SER A 113 -2.32 -6.82 -1.20
N VAL A 114 -2.72 -6.04 -0.20
CA VAL A 114 -1.81 -5.34 0.73
C VAL A 114 -2.20 -5.72 2.15
N ASP A 115 -1.26 -6.29 2.89
CA ASP A 115 -1.38 -6.54 4.34
C ASP A 115 -0.47 -5.56 5.10
N LEU A 116 -1.05 -4.84 6.06
CA LEU A 116 -0.42 -3.73 6.78
C LEU A 116 0.04 -4.15 8.19
N HIS A 117 1.33 -4.04 8.49
CA HIS A 117 1.90 -4.29 9.82
C HIS A 117 2.82 -3.15 10.29
N GLY A 118 2.75 -2.81 11.58
CA GLY A 118 3.54 -1.72 12.16
C GLY A 118 3.06 -0.31 11.78
N CYS A 119 2.05 -0.19 10.92
CA CYS A 119 1.41 1.06 10.54
C CYS A 119 -0.09 1.08 10.87
N GLU A 120 -0.69 2.25 10.81
CA GLU A 120 -2.14 2.39 10.88
C GLU A 120 -2.79 1.59 9.75
N PRO A 121 -3.93 0.93 9.98
CA PRO A 121 -4.60 0.10 8.98
C PRO A 121 -5.36 0.97 7.99
N ARG A 122 -4.68 1.91 7.33
CA ARG A 122 -5.27 2.78 6.31
C ARG A 122 -4.28 3.27 5.27
N LEU A 123 -4.78 3.39 4.04
CA LEU A 123 -4.12 4.00 2.90
C LEU A 123 -4.89 5.25 2.48
N ALA A 124 -4.22 6.40 2.45
CA ALA A 124 -4.83 7.67 2.08
C ALA A 124 -4.28 8.20 0.76
N THR A 125 -5.09 8.93 0.00
CA THR A 125 -4.64 9.58 -1.25
C THR A 125 -3.94 10.91 -1.02
N HIS A 126 -3.89 11.36 0.23
CA HIS A 126 -3.35 12.65 0.66
C HIS A 126 -2.86 12.56 2.12
N PRO A 127 -1.68 13.10 2.46
CA PRO A 127 -1.08 12.92 3.77
C PRO A 127 -1.90 13.52 4.91
N GLY A 128 -2.57 14.66 4.69
CA GLY A 128 -3.47 15.28 5.69
C GLY A 128 -4.72 14.48 6.08
N ARG A 129 -4.90 13.26 5.56
CA ARG A 129 -5.94 12.31 5.98
C ARG A 129 -5.43 11.20 6.90
N LEU A 130 -4.12 11.12 7.09
CA LEU A 130 -3.53 10.31 8.15
C LEU A 130 -3.83 11.06 9.46
N LEU A 131 -4.91 10.66 10.13
CA LEU A 131 -5.26 11.21 11.43
C LEU A 131 -4.28 10.63 12.46
N VAL A 132 -3.14 11.29 12.60
CA VAL A 132 -2.26 11.14 13.76
C VAL A 132 -3.01 11.82 14.92
N PRO A 133 -3.61 11.10 15.89
CA PRO A 133 -4.06 11.75 17.12
C PRO A 133 -2.94 12.62 17.64
N ALA A 134 -3.25 13.89 17.89
CA ALA A 134 -2.36 14.78 18.62
C ALA A 134 -2.24 14.22 20.04
N ASP A 135 -1.01 14.05 20.50
CA ASP A 135 -0.71 13.74 21.90
C ASP A 135 -1.24 14.83 22.84
#